data_AF-A0A353ZHZ8-F1
#
_entry.id   AF-A0A353ZHZ8-F1
#
_cell.length_a   1.000
_cell.length_b   1.000
_cell.length_c   1.000
_cell.angle_alpha   90.00
_cell.angle_beta   90.00
_cell.angle_gamma   90.00
#
_symmetry.space_group_name_H-M   'P 1'
#
loop_
_entity.id
_entity.type
_entity.pdbx_description
1 polymer ?
#
loop_
_entity_poly.entity_id
_entity_poly.type
_entity_poly.pdbx_seq_one_letter_code
_entity_poly.pdbx_strand_id
1 'polypeptide(L)'
;MSLTNRFAIDTTASERSRSGTILQLTAITLTISLSVMGLVIETGRLMARSREVQTAADSAAMVAAEMLNHQATTTTARTTAINFASTYNGVTPGSVLVNLPPTSGSFANQSGFAEARVTYSLDTPLGRLLNASTHTPLHARAVAGPKATAWNDVLLALDPQSVPGLSATGSGQLRLEGDCATNSNGGGFDETGQTVSGLPGYGAEVSLAGTLLAHQVRVTGGVNAPGNFAGL
;
A
#
# COMPACT_ATOMS: atom_id res chain seq x y z
N MET A 1 87.98 -42.48 39.28
CA MET A 1 86.72 -42.07 39.94
C MET A 1 86.36 -40.69 39.43
N SER A 2 85.08 -40.41 39.19
CA SER A 2 84.51 -39.16 38.62
C SER A 2 84.47 -39.14 37.08
N LEU A 3 83.41 -39.67 36.44
CA LEU A 3 82.04 -39.16 36.26
C LEU A 3 81.89 -38.23 35.04
N THR A 4 81.28 -38.83 34.03
CA THR A 4 80.49 -38.29 32.92
C THR A 4 79.61 -37.10 33.33
N ASN A 5 79.48 -36.08 32.48
CA ASN A 5 78.16 -35.49 32.27
C ASN A 5 78.00 -34.87 30.88
N ARG A 6 77.11 -35.48 30.08
CA ARG A 6 76.57 -34.95 28.84
C ARG A 6 75.36 -34.09 29.20
N PHE A 7 75.36 -32.82 28.82
CA PHE A 7 74.16 -32.00 28.87
C PHE A 7 73.88 -31.47 27.47
N ALA A 8 73.23 -32.30 26.66
CA ALA A 8 72.57 -31.85 25.44
C ALA A 8 71.19 -31.35 25.87
N ILE A 9 70.97 -30.04 25.76
CA ILE A 9 69.65 -29.43 25.95
C ILE A 9 68.85 -29.76 24.69
N ASP A 10 68.07 -30.83 24.77
CA ASP A 10 67.08 -31.17 23.74
C ASP A 10 65.91 -30.19 23.88
N THR A 11 66.01 -29.08 23.15
CA THR A 11 64.92 -28.11 23.02
C THR A 11 63.92 -28.68 22.02
N THR A 12 63.05 -29.57 22.50
CA THR A 12 61.87 -29.98 21.74
C THR A 12 60.86 -28.83 21.74
N ALA A 13 61.02 -27.92 20.78
CA ALA A 13 59.98 -26.99 20.41
C ALA A 13 58.76 -27.80 19.91
N SER A 14 57.81 -28.04 20.82
CA SER A 14 56.49 -28.55 20.46
C SER A 14 55.75 -27.46 19.70
N GLU A 15 55.88 -27.45 18.38
CA GLU A 15 54.92 -26.78 17.49
C GLU A 15 53.58 -27.52 17.61
N ARG A 16 52.78 -27.10 18.60
CA ARG A 16 51.42 -27.59 18.77
C ARG A 16 50.61 -27.20 17.53
N SER A 17 49.94 -28.19 16.96
CA SER A 17 49.00 -28.09 15.84
C SER A 17 47.81 -27.17 16.16
N ARG A 18 48.01 -25.84 16.10
CA ARG A 18 46.94 -24.84 16.23
C ARG A 18 46.04 -24.72 14.98
N SER A 19 46.41 -25.37 13.88
CA SER A 19 45.67 -25.33 12.61
C SER A 19 44.26 -25.97 12.70
N GLY A 20 44.08 -27.01 13.50
CA GLY A 20 42.80 -27.73 13.60
C GLY A 20 41.69 -26.98 14.34
N THR A 21 42.03 -26.28 15.43
CA THR A 21 41.05 -25.57 16.27
C THR A 21 40.48 -24.33 15.57
N ILE A 22 41.30 -23.63 14.77
CA ILE A 22 40.86 -22.45 14.03
C ILE A 22 39.82 -22.85 12.98
N LEU A 23 40.04 -23.95 12.26
CA LEU A 23 39.10 -24.47 11.27
C LEU A 23 37.74 -24.81 11.88
N GLN A 24 37.74 -25.38 13.08
CA GLN A 24 36.49 -25.72 13.78
C GLN A 24 35.73 -24.47 14.25
N LEU A 25 36.45 -23.47 14.78
CA LEU A 25 35.86 -22.20 15.19
C LEU A 25 35.31 -21.40 14.00
N THR A 26 36.04 -21.36 12.89
CA THR A 26 35.58 -20.67 11.67
C THR A 26 34.37 -21.37 11.07
N ALA A 27 34.33 -22.71 11.03
CA ALA A 27 33.18 -23.46 10.56
C ALA A 27 31.91 -23.15 11.38
N ILE A 28 32.00 -23.16 12.72
CA ILE A 28 30.87 -22.85 13.60
C ILE A 28 30.39 -21.41 13.39
N THR A 29 31.30 -20.45 13.35
CA THR A 29 30.96 -19.03 13.18
C THR A 29 30.31 -18.76 11.82
N LEU A 30 30.78 -19.44 10.77
CA LEU A 30 30.21 -19.36 9.43
C LEU A 30 28.78 -19.95 9.40
N THR A 31 28.57 -21.11 10.01
CA THR A 31 27.23 -21.72 10.11
C THR A 31 26.26 -20.80 10.83
N ILE A 32 26.65 -20.23 11.97
CA ILE A 32 25.80 -19.29 12.74
C ILE A 32 25.45 -18.06 11.88
N SER A 33 26.43 -17.50 11.18
CA SER A 33 26.22 -16.32 10.32
C SER A 33 25.23 -16.62 9.17
N LEU A 34 25.37 -17.79 8.53
CA LEU A 34 24.45 -18.24 7.47
C LEU A 34 23.04 -18.50 8.00
N SER A 35 22.91 -19.07 9.21
CA SER A 35 21.60 -19.26 9.86
C SER A 35 20.90 -17.92 10.11
N VAL A 36 21.62 -16.91 10.60
CA VAL A 36 21.05 -15.57 10.82
C VAL A 36 20.64 -14.92 9.50
N MET A 37 21.46 -15.03 8.45
CA MET A 37 21.10 -14.52 7.12
C MET A 37 19.84 -15.17 6.56
N GLY A 38 19.70 -16.49 6.70
CA GLY A 38 18.49 -17.21 6.31
C GLY A 38 17.25 -16.67 7.00
N LEU A 39 17.34 -16.41 8.32
CA LEU A 39 16.24 -15.87 9.11
C LEU A 39 15.86 -14.44 8.68
N VAL A 40 16.85 -13.60 8.39
CA VAL A 40 16.62 -12.23 7.91
C VAL A 40 15.90 -12.23 6.55
N ILE A 41 16.29 -13.11 5.63
CA ILE A 41 15.66 -13.21 4.31
C ILE A 41 14.21 -13.71 4.44
N GLU A 42 13.96 -14.71 5.27
CA GLU A 42 12.61 -15.26 5.45
C GLU A 42 11.67 -14.25 6.13
N THR A 43 12.13 -13.58 7.19
CA THR A 43 11.36 -12.51 7.85
C THR A 43 11.11 -11.33 6.92
N GLY A 44 12.10 -10.94 6.11
CA GLY A 44 11.94 -9.91 5.08
C GLY A 44 10.85 -10.26 4.05
N ARG A 45 10.82 -11.52 3.59
CA ARG A 45 9.76 -12.02 2.69
C ARG A 45 8.38 -12.00 3.34
N LEU A 46 8.28 -12.42 4.60
CA LEU A 46 7.02 -12.37 5.35
C LEU A 46 6.50 -10.95 5.49
N MET A 47 7.38 -9.99 5.80
CA MET A 47 7.02 -8.57 5.91
C MET A 47 6.63 -7.93 4.58
N ALA A 48 7.29 -8.31 3.48
CA ALA A 48 6.92 -7.83 2.15
C ALA A 48 5.52 -8.34 1.77
N ARG A 49 5.27 -9.64 1.94
CA ARG A 49 3.95 -10.25 1.66
C ARG A 49 2.85 -9.74 2.58
N SER A 50 3.14 -9.45 3.85
CA SER A 50 2.11 -8.91 4.75
C SER A 50 1.61 -7.53 4.28
N ARG A 51 2.50 -6.69 3.73
CA ARG A 51 2.11 -5.40 3.14
C ARG A 51 1.25 -5.58 1.90
N GLU A 52 1.61 -6.47 1.00
CA GLU A 52 0.80 -6.77 -0.20
C GLU A 52 -0.60 -7.27 0.17
N VAL A 53 -0.70 -8.17 1.15
CA VAL A 53 -1.97 -8.70 1.64
C VAL A 53 -2.81 -7.60 2.31
N GLN A 54 -2.18 -6.65 3.01
CA GLN A 54 -2.87 -5.48 3.54
C GLN A 54 -3.36 -4.54 2.44
N THR A 55 -2.53 -4.23 1.44
CA THR A 55 -2.94 -3.42 0.28
C THR A 55 -4.12 -4.06 -0.47
N ALA A 56 -4.12 -5.38 -0.60
CA ALA A 56 -5.24 -6.12 -1.18
C ALA A 56 -6.52 -5.98 -0.35
N ALA A 57 -6.42 -6.03 0.98
CA ALA A 57 -7.57 -5.83 1.87
C ALA A 57 -8.08 -4.38 1.79
N ASP A 58 -7.19 -3.40 1.87
CA ASP A 58 -7.53 -1.98 1.85
C ASP A 58 -8.23 -1.58 0.55
N SER A 59 -7.68 -2.01 -0.59
CA SER A 59 -8.29 -1.77 -1.91
C SER A 59 -9.63 -2.48 -2.08
N ALA A 60 -9.76 -3.74 -1.65
CA ALA A 60 -11.04 -4.46 -1.67
C ALA A 60 -12.12 -3.74 -0.84
N ALA A 61 -11.77 -3.29 0.37
CA ALA A 61 -12.70 -2.56 1.24
C ALA A 61 -13.12 -1.23 0.60
N MET A 62 -12.16 -0.49 0.01
CA MET A 62 -12.42 0.79 -0.64
C MET A 62 -13.37 0.65 -1.83
N VAL A 63 -13.08 -0.30 -2.74
CA VAL A 63 -13.93 -0.57 -3.92
C VAL A 63 -15.32 -1.02 -3.50
N ALA A 64 -15.42 -1.89 -2.48
CA ALA A 64 -16.72 -2.31 -1.97
C ALA A 64 -17.53 -1.13 -1.40
N ALA A 65 -16.89 -0.25 -0.63
CA ALA A 65 -17.53 0.94 -0.06
C ALA A 65 -17.94 1.95 -1.15
N GLU A 66 -17.10 2.14 -2.16
CA GLU A 66 -17.40 2.99 -3.32
C GLU A 66 -18.62 2.46 -4.09
N MET A 67 -18.67 1.17 -4.38
CA MET A 67 -19.84 0.55 -5.04
C MET A 67 -21.12 0.75 -4.24
N LEU A 68 -21.06 0.63 -2.90
CA LEU A 68 -22.22 0.95 -2.05
C LEU A 68 -22.61 2.43 -2.11
N ASN A 69 -21.63 3.34 -2.20
CA ASN A 69 -21.87 4.78 -2.34
C ASN A 69 -22.56 5.11 -3.67
N HIS A 70 -22.24 4.38 -4.74
CA HIS A 70 -22.93 4.44 -6.04
C HIS A 70 -24.26 3.67 -6.07
N GLN A 71 -24.83 3.33 -4.92
CA GLN A 71 -26.12 2.63 -4.78
C GLN A 71 -26.15 1.24 -5.44
N ALA A 72 -24.99 0.60 -5.64
CA ALA A 72 -24.95 -0.77 -6.14
C ALA A 72 -25.45 -1.76 -5.06
N THR A 73 -25.90 -2.93 -5.51
CA THR A 73 -26.30 -4.00 -4.58
C THR A 73 -25.08 -4.55 -3.83
N THR A 74 -25.29 -5.07 -2.61
CA THR A 74 -24.22 -5.68 -1.81
C THR A 74 -23.54 -6.86 -2.51
N THR A 75 -24.28 -7.61 -3.34
CA THR A 75 -23.74 -8.70 -4.16
C THR A 75 -22.79 -8.16 -5.23
N THR A 76 -23.18 -7.12 -5.96
CA THR A 76 -22.33 -6.49 -6.97
C THR A 76 -21.08 -5.90 -6.32
N ALA A 77 -21.24 -5.15 -5.22
CA ALA A 77 -20.11 -4.56 -4.48
C ALA A 77 -19.10 -5.62 -4.02
N ARG A 78 -19.58 -6.74 -3.47
CA ARG A 78 -18.75 -7.87 -3.05
C ARG A 78 -17.97 -8.47 -4.21
N THR A 79 -18.66 -8.81 -5.31
CA THR A 79 -18.02 -9.44 -6.47
C THR A 79 -16.98 -8.53 -7.12
N THR A 80 -17.31 -7.25 -7.29
CA THR A 80 -16.38 -6.25 -7.86
C THR A 80 -15.14 -6.10 -6.97
N ALA A 81 -15.30 -6.01 -5.65
CA ALA A 81 -14.18 -5.90 -4.73
C ALA A 81 -13.24 -7.12 -4.74
N ILE A 82 -13.81 -8.33 -4.78
CA ILE A 82 -13.03 -9.58 -4.87
C ILE A 82 -12.25 -9.62 -6.20
N ASN A 83 -12.92 -9.30 -7.31
CA ASN A 83 -12.27 -9.27 -8.62
C ASN A 83 -11.16 -8.22 -8.68
N PHE A 84 -11.41 -7.02 -8.17
CA PHE A 84 -10.44 -5.94 -8.14
C PHE A 84 -9.19 -6.32 -7.35
N ALA A 85 -9.36 -6.85 -6.13
CA ALA A 85 -8.24 -7.31 -5.32
C ALA A 85 -7.45 -8.40 -6.04
N SER A 86 -8.13 -9.33 -6.71
CA SER A 86 -7.47 -10.41 -7.42
C SER A 86 -6.68 -9.95 -8.65
N THR A 87 -7.28 -9.10 -9.48
CA THR A 87 -6.66 -8.60 -10.71
C THR A 87 -5.47 -7.68 -10.44
N TYR A 88 -5.57 -6.80 -9.45
CA TYR A 88 -4.57 -5.75 -9.24
C TYR A 88 -3.57 -6.03 -8.11
N ASN A 89 -3.92 -6.86 -7.13
CA ASN A 89 -3.04 -7.17 -5.99
C ASN A 89 -2.53 -8.63 -5.98
N GLY A 90 -2.82 -9.41 -7.02
CA GLY A 90 -2.29 -10.76 -7.20
C GLY A 90 -2.74 -11.77 -6.13
N VAL A 91 -3.85 -11.50 -5.44
CA VAL A 91 -4.45 -12.43 -4.48
C VAL A 91 -5.47 -13.33 -5.18
N THR A 92 -5.62 -14.57 -4.70
CA THR A 92 -6.62 -15.48 -5.25
C THR A 92 -8.03 -15.02 -4.86
N PRO A 93 -9.07 -15.08 -5.71
CA PRO A 93 -10.41 -14.65 -5.33
C PRO A 93 -10.93 -15.32 -4.05
N GLY A 94 -10.63 -16.60 -3.86
CA GLY A 94 -11.04 -17.37 -2.68
C GLY A 94 -10.33 -17.00 -1.37
N SER A 95 -9.25 -16.21 -1.41
CA SER A 95 -8.62 -15.69 -0.19
C SER A 95 -9.24 -14.39 0.31
N VAL A 96 -10.13 -13.76 -0.47
CA VAL A 96 -10.75 -12.47 -0.15
C VAL A 96 -12.19 -12.69 0.31
N LEU A 97 -12.46 -12.33 1.57
CA LEU A 97 -13.81 -12.32 2.15
C LEU A 97 -14.25 -10.87 2.34
N VAL A 98 -15.37 -10.48 1.72
CA VAL A 98 -15.94 -9.13 1.86
C VAL A 98 -17.31 -9.19 2.56
N ASN A 99 -17.39 -8.55 3.73
CA ASN A 99 -18.58 -8.44 4.55
C ASN A 99 -19.16 -7.03 4.43
N LEU A 100 -20.46 -6.95 4.09
CA LEU A 100 -21.21 -5.70 4.03
C LEU A 100 -22.56 -5.95 4.72
N PRO A 101 -22.82 -5.42 5.93
CA PRO A 101 -21.96 -4.53 6.72
C PRO A 101 -20.78 -5.26 7.42
N PRO A 102 -19.82 -4.53 8.05
CA PRO A 102 -18.71 -5.12 8.79
C PRO A 102 -19.16 -5.98 9.97
N THR A 103 -18.44 -7.08 10.22
CA THR A 103 -18.78 -8.04 11.29
C THR A 103 -18.25 -7.65 12.68
N SER A 104 -17.30 -6.72 12.77
CA SER A 104 -16.58 -6.38 14.01
C SER A 104 -15.92 -5.00 13.96
N GLY A 105 -15.46 -4.50 15.12
CA GLY A 105 -14.81 -3.19 15.27
C GLY A 105 -15.79 -2.02 15.39
N SER A 106 -15.27 -0.80 15.38
CA SER A 106 -16.05 0.43 15.63
C SER A 106 -17.16 0.69 14.60
N PHE A 107 -17.04 0.09 13.41
CA PHE A 107 -18.02 0.19 12.31
C PHE A 107 -18.84 -1.09 12.12
N ALA A 108 -18.87 -1.98 13.12
CA ALA A 108 -19.67 -3.20 13.07
C ALA A 108 -21.16 -2.90 12.87
N ASN A 109 -21.81 -3.66 11.98
CA ASN A 109 -23.23 -3.53 11.64
C ASN A 109 -23.66 -2.15 11.09
N GLN A 110 -22.73 -1.26 10.76
CA GLN A 110 -23.05 0.02 10.13
C GLN A 110 -23.23 -0.15 8.62
N SER A 111 -24.38 0.28 8.10
CA SER A 111 -24.65 0.25 6.65
C SER A 111 -23.77 1.28 5.92
N GLY A 112 -23.46 0.99 4.66
CA GLY A 112 -22.54 1.82 3.86
C GLY A 112 -21.05 1.53 4.11
N PHE A 113 -20.70 0.80 5.17
CA PHE A 113 -19.33 0.33 5.40
C PHE A 113 -19.12 -1.06 4.79
N ALA A 114 -17.90 -1.32 4.34
CA ALA A 114 -17.44 -2.59 3.81
C ALA A 114 -16.20 -3.05 4.58
N GLU A 115 -16.18 -4.31 4.97
CA GLU A 115 -15.03 -4.98 5.58
C GLU A 115 -14.46 -5.99 4.59
N ALA A 116 -13.17 -5.90 4.30
CA ALA A 116 -12.45 -6.91 3.54
C ALA A 116 -11.44 -7.63 4.44
N ARG A 117 -11.39 -8.96 4.32
CA ARG A 117 -10.42 -9.83 4.99
C ARG A 117 -9.72 -10.66 3.95
N VAL A 118 -8.39 -10.64 3.97
CA VAL A 118 -7.56 -11.40 3.03
C VAL A 118 -6.71 -12.38 3.83
N THR A 119 -6.70 -13.64 3.41
CA THR A 119 -5.88 -14.70 4.01
C THR A 119 -4.92 -15.30 3.00
N TYR A 120 -3.62 -15.20 3.25
CA TYR A 120 -2.59 -15.72 2.36
C TYR A 120 -1.63 -16.62 3.12
N SER A 121 -1.39 -17.83 2.62
CA SER A 121 -0.42 -18.76 3.23
C SER A 121 0.91 -18.66 2.51
N LEU A 122 1.98 -18.32 3.24
CA LEU A 122 3.34 -18.30 2.71
C LEU A 122 4.12 -19.54 3.17
N ASP A 123 4.80 -20.18 2.24
CA ASP A 123 5.74 -21.27 2.52
C ASP A 123 7.05 -20.73 3.13
N THR A 124 7.38 -21.23 4.31
CA THR A 124 8.58 -20.86 5.09
C THR A 124 9.64 -21.96 5.03
N PRO A 125 10.71 -21.82 4.23
CA PRO A 125 11.74 -22.85 4.08
C PRO A 125 12.51 -23.15 5.37
N LEU A 126 12.69 -22.20 6.29
CA LEU A 126 13.30 -22.52 7.60
C LEU A 126 12.34 -23.31 8.47
N GLY A 127 11.03 -23.04 8.39
CA GLY A 127 10.01 -23.88 9.00
C GLY A 127 10.14 -25.34 8.57
N ARG A 128 10.39 -25.58 7.28
CA ARG A 128 10.67 -26.93 6.74
C ARG A 128 11.97 -27.54 7.27
N LEU A 129 13.03 -26.74 7.38
CA LEU A 129 14.32 -27.20 7.90
C LEU A 129 14.27 -27.58 9.38
N LEU A 130 13.48 -26.85 10.18
CA LEU A 130 13.35 -27.04 11.62
C LEU A 130 12.22 -28.00 12.00
N ASN A 131 11.60 -28.66 11.02
CA ASN A 131 10.40 -29.50 11.20
C ASN A 131 9.27 -28.78 11.98
N ALA A 132 9.18 -27.47 11.79
CA ALA A 132 8.12 -26.60 12.28
C ALA A 132 7.06 -26.40 11.20
N SER A 133 6.03 -25.60 11.50
CA SER A 133 5.00 -25.25 10.52
C SER A 133 5.62 -24.70 9.24
N THR A 134 5.35 -25.36 8.12
CA THR A 134 5.88 -25.00 6.79
C THR A 134 5.06 -23.91 6.11
N HIS A 135 3.88 -23.61 6.65
CA HIS A 135 2.95 -22.61 6.15
C HIS A 135 2.67 -21.62 7.26
N THR A 136 2.94 -20.35 7.02
CA THR A 136 2.58 -19.26 7.92
C THR A 136 1.41 -18.48 7.32
N PRO A 137 0.22 -18.53 7.93
CA PRO A 137 -0.92 -17.76 7.44
C PRO A 137 -0.73 -16.27 7.76
N LEU A 138 -0.90 -15.44 6.75
CA LEU A 138 -0.95 -13.98 6.83
C LEU A 138 -2.42 -13.56 6.73
N HIS A 139 -2.85 -12.74 7.67
CA HIS A 139 -4.20 -12.19 7.68
C HIS A 139 -4.12 -10.67 7.61
N ALA A 140 -4.90 -10.09 6.70
CA ALA A 140 -5.16 -8.66 6.68
C ALA A 140 -6.65 -8.39 6.82
N ARG A 141 -6.95 -7.24 7.42
CA ARG A 141 -8.31 -6.74 7.58
C ARG A 141 -8.32 -5.25 7.30
N ALA A 142 -9.31 -4.83 6.52
CA ALA A 142 -9.56 -3.43 6.22
C ALA A 142 -11.06 -3.14 6.34
N VAL A 143 -11.40 -1.90 6.70
CA VAL A 143 -12.77 -1.41 6.70
C VAL A 143 -12.78 -0.04 6.06
N ALA A 144 -13.67 0.17 5.09
CA ALA A 144 -13.89 1.45 4.44
C ALA A 144 -15.37 1.80 4.47
N GLY A 145 -15.69 3.09 4.37
CA GLY A 145 -17.06 3.56 4.29
C GLY A 145 -17.08 5.05 3.94
N PRO A 146 -18.26 5.57 3.57
CA PRO A 146 -18.42 6.97 3.20
C PRO A 146 -18.18 7.85 4.42
N LYS A 147 -17.36 8.89 4.26
CA LYS A 147 -17.28 10.00 5.20
C LYS A 147 -18.16 11.12 4.68
N ALA A 148 -19.33 11.29 5.29
CA ALA A 148 -20.16 12.44 5.02
C ALA A 148 -19.37 13.71 5.36
N THR A 149 -19.15 14.57 4.37
CA THR A 149 -18.68 15.94 4.62
C THR A 149 -19.92 16.81 4.70
N ALA A 150 -19.98 17.73 5.67
CA ALA A 150 -21.06 18.70 5.72
C ALA A 150 -21.02 19.53 4.44
N TRP A 151 -22.10 19.51 3.67
CA TRP A 151 -22.19 20.20 2.39
C TRP A 151 -22.31 21.70 2.68
N ASN A 152 -21.18 22.39 2.64
CA ASN A 152 -21.15 23.84 2.51
C ASN A 152 -20.82 24.22 1.06
N ASP A 153 -21.11 23.32 0.11
CA ASP A 153 -20.86 23.53 -1.31
C ASP A 153 -21.79 24.66 -1.81
N VAL A 154 -21.20 25.81 -2.09
CA VAL A 154 -21.91 26.99 -2.60
C VAL A 154 -22.11 26.89 -4.11
N LEU A 155 -21.29 26.10 -4.80
CA LEU A 155 -21.31 25.96 -6.25
C LEU A 155 -21.06 24.50 -6.67
N LEU A 156 -22.03 23.91 -7.37
CA LEU A 156 -21.91 22.58 -7.98
C LEU A 156 -22.13 22.65 -9.50
N ALA A 157 -21.14 22.19 -10.26
CA ALA A 157 -21.25 21.95 -11.69
C ALA A 157 -21.42 20.44 -11.94
N LEU A 158 -22.62 20.01 -12.36
CA LEU A 158 -22.98 18.59 -12.40
C LEU A 158 -22.87 17.93 -13.79
N ASP A 159 -22.67 18.71 -14.85
CA ASP A 159 -22.62 18.20 -16.23
C ASP A 159 -21.30 17.45 -16.50
N PRO A 160 -21.33 16.11 -16.72
CA PRO A 160 -20.12 15.34 -16.97
C PRO A 160 -19.50 15.57 -18.35
N GLN A 161 -20.25 16.12 -19.30
CA GLN A 161 -19.79 16.40 -20.66
C GLN A 161 -19.31 17.84 -20.83
N SER A 162 -19.58 18.71 -19.86
CA SER A 162 -19.09 20.08 -19.87
C SER A 162 -17.60 20.10 -19.54
N VAL A 163 -16.77 20.56 -20.48
CA VAL A 163 -15.32 20.61 -20.28
C VAL A 163 -14.76 21.94 -20.79
N PRO A 164 -14.28 22.83 -19.90
CA PRO A 164 -14.22 22.68 -18.45
C PRO A 164 -15.60 22.82 -17.79
N GLY A 165 -15.86 22.03 -16.73
CA GLY A 165 -17.15 22.11 -16.01
C GLY A 165 -17.25 23.33 -15.10
N LEU A 166 -16.12 23.81 -14.59
CA LEU A 166 -16.01 25.09 -13.89
C LEU A 166 -14.91 25.92 -14.55
N SER A 167 -15.25 27.13 -15.00
CA SER A 167 -14.26 28.06 -15.58
C SER A 167 -14.33 29.44 -14.92
N ALA A 168 -13.16 29.95 -14.51
CA ALA A 168 -12.97 31.34 -14.11
C ALA A 168 -11.91 31.98 -15.00
N THR A 169 -12.31 33.00 -15.77
CA THR A 169 -11.44 33.69 -16.73
C THR A 169 -11.41 35.19 -16.48
N GLY A 170 -10.27 35.81 -16.81
CA GLY A 170 -10.02 37.24 -16.61
C GLY A 170 -9.30 37.54 -15.29
N SER A 171 -9.03 38.82 -15.03
CA SER A 171 -8.26 39.29 -13.86
C SER A 171 -9.06 39.41 -12.56
N GLY A 172 -10.31 38.93 -12.56
CA GLY A 172 -11.21 38.99 -11.42
C GLY A 172 -10.95 37.85 -10.43
N GLN A 173 -11.39 38.05 -9.19
CA GLN A 173 -11.37 37.03 -8.15
C GLN A 173 -12.80 36.55 -7.86
N LEU A 174 -13.03 35.24 -7.99
CA LEU A 174 -14.27 34.62 -7.52
C LEU A 174 -14.00 34.03 -6.13
N ARG A 175 -14.64 34.61 -5.10
CA ARG A 175 -14.52 34.18 -3.72
C ARG A 175 -15.79 33.46 -3.28
N LEU A 176 -15.65 32.19 -2.94
CA LEU A 176 -16.70 31.33 -2.41
C LEU A 176 -16.48 31.17 -0.90
N GLU A 177 -17.39 31.69 -0.08
CA GLU A 177 -17.42 31.47 1.37
C GLU A 177 -17.97 30.05 1.67
N GLY A 178 -17.34 29.03 1.09
CA GLY A 178 -17.79 27.64 1.10
C GLY A 178 -16.98 26.74 0.17
N ASP A 179 -17.48 25.54 -0.06
CA ASP A 179 -16.87 24.55 -0.94
C ASP A 179 -17.40 24.70 -2.38
N CYS A 180 -16.69 24.16 -3.37
CA CYS A 180 -17.25 23.98 -4.70
C CYS A 180 -16.85 22.65 -5.32
N ALA A 181 -17.76 22.06 -6.09
CA ALA A 181 -17.56 20.78 -6.74
C ALA A 181 -17.86 20.84 -8.24
N THR A 182 -17.06 20.15 -9.06
CA THR A 182 -17.38 19.88 -10.47
C THR A 182 -17.32 18.40 -10.78
N ASN A 183 -18.33 17.93 -11.51
CA ASN A 183 -18.50 16.57 -11.99
C ASN A 183 -18.13 16.41 -13.46
N SER A 184 -17.35 17.35 -14.01
CA SER A 184 -16.81 17.26 -15.37
C SER A 184 -15.86 16.08 -15.51
N ASN A 185 -15.90 15.37 -16.65
CA ASN A 185 -15.01 14.25 -16.89
C ASN A 185 -13.56 14.64 -17.20
N GLY A 186 -13.30 15.88 -17.67
CA GLY A 186 -11.98 16.48 -18.01
C GLY A 186 -10.90 15.61 -18.72
N GLY A 187 -10.26 16.16 -19.74
CA GLY A 187 -9.11 15.61 -20.46
C GLY A 187 -7.83 15.82 -19.68
N GLY A 188 -7.38 14.77 -18.99
CA GLY A 188 -6.26 14.83 -18.07
C GLY A 188 -4.87 14.96 -18.70
N PHE A 189 -3.87 15.10 -17.82
CA PHE A 189 -2.50 14.68 -18.08
C PHE A 189 -2.33 13.21 -17.67
N ASP A 190 -1.52 12.44 -18.39
CA ASP A 190 -1.11 11.08 -17.99
C ASP A 190 -0.13 11.12 -16.79
N GLU A 191 0.28 9.94 -16.31
CA GLU A 191 1.25 9.78 -15.23
C GLU A 191 2.63 10.42 -15.52
N THR A 192 2.88 10.85 -16.76
CA THR A 192 4.09 11.53 -17.21
C THR A 192 3.90 13.05 -17.40
N GLY A 193 2.72 13.57 -17.05
CA GLY A 193 2.40 14.99 -17.19
C GLY A 193 2.12 15.41 -18.64
N GLN A 194 1.81 14.46 -19.54
CA GLN A 194 1.46 14.75 -20.94
C GLN A 194 -0.05 14.77 -21.14
N THR A 195 -0.55 15.75 -21.90
CA THR A 195 -1.99 15.88 -22.13
C THR A 195 -2.49 14.66 -22.88
N VAL A 196 -3.53 14.00 -22.38
CA VAL A 196 -4.14 12.86 -23.07
C VAL A 196 -4.88 13.40 -24.30
N SER A 197 -4.23 13.27 -25.46
CA SER A 197 -4.75 13.76 -26.75
C SER A 197 -6.10 13.12 -27.10
N GLY A 198 -7.09 13.95 -27.43
CA GLY A 198 -8.42 13.50 -27.88
C GLY A 198 -9.56 13.64 -26.85
N LEU A 199 -9.27 14.10 -25.63
CA LEU A 199 -10.29 14.48 -24.64
C LEU A 199 -10.33 16.01 -24.47
N PRO A 200 -11.50 16.66 -24.41
CA PRO A 200 -11.60 18.10 -24.15
C PRO A 200 -11.01 18.42 -22.75
N GLY A 201 -10.50 19.63 -22.51
CA GLY A 201 -9.52 20.01 -21.44
C GLY A 201 -9.85 19.82 -19.93
N TYR A 202 -9.36 20.70 -19.05
CA TYR A 202 -9.40 20.50 -17.58
C TYR A 202 -10.80 20.31 -16.99
N GLY A 203 -10.93 19.58 -15.87
CA GLY A 203 -12.20 19.44 -15.14
C GLY A 203 -12.67 20.78 -14.53
N ALA A 204 -11.73 21.53 -13.94
CA ALA A 204 -11.87 22.92 -13.56
C ALA A 204 -10.70 23.76 -14.10
N GLU A 205 -11.00 24.91 -14.70
CA GLU A 205 -10.00 25.83 -15.27
C GLU A 205 -10.08 27.22 -14.61
N VAL A 206 -8.93 27.73 -14.20
CA VAL A 206 -8.74 29.14 -13.83
C VAL A 206 -7.60 29.67 -14.71
N SER A 207 -7.87 30.70 -15.51
CA SER A 207 -6.96 31.21 -16.55
C SER A 207 -6.88 32.74 -16.53
N LEU A 208 -5.88 33.32 -17.25
CA LEU A 208 -5.67 34.77 -17.37
C LEU A 208 -5.52 35.52 -16.03
N ALA A 209 -4.78 34.93 -15.08
CA ALA A 209 -4.54 35.46 -13.74
C ALA A 209 -5.78 35.60 -12.83
N GLY A 210 -6.89 34.94 -13.18
CA GLY A 210 -8.01 34.76 -12.26
C GLY A 210 -7.61 33.97 -11.02
N THR A 211 -8.36 34.14 -9.93
CA THR A 211 -8.17 33.32 -8.73
C THR A 211 -9.53 32.84 -8.25
N LEU A 212 -9.65 31.52 -8.06
CA LEU A 212 -10.78 30.91 -7.37
C LEU A 212 -10.38 30.64 -5.92
N LEU A 213 -11.05 31.31 -5.00
CA LEU A 213 -10.89 31.12 -3.57
C LEU A 213 -12.10 30.36 -3.02
N ALA A 214 -11.86 29.21 -2.42
CA ALA A 214 -12.87 28.38 -1.77
C ALA A 214 -12.22 27.67 -0.57
N HIS A 215 -13.03 27.19 0.39
CA HIS A 215 -12.51 26.34 1.47
C HIS A 215 -12.00 25.00 0.94
N GLN A 216 -12.77 24.37 0.03
CA GLN A 216 -12.36 23.16 -0.67
C GLN A 216 -12.89 23.15 -2.11
N VAL A 217 -12.01 22.82 -3.06
CA VAL A 217 -12.38 22.56 -4.47
C VAL A 217 -12.32 21.06 -4.72
N ARG A 218 -13.46 20.45 -5.07
CA ARG A 218 -13.57 19.02 -5.38
C ARG A 218 -13.83 18.84 -6.86
N VAL A 219 -13.09 17.96 -7.50
CA VAL A 219 -13.25 17.65 -8.91
C VAL A 219 -13.39 16.14 -9.02
N THR A 220 -14.58 15.66 -9.41
CA THR A 220 -14.90 14.22 -9.46
C THR A 220 -14.60 13.58 -10.81
N GLY A 221 -13.89 14.28 -11.70
CA GLY A 221 -13.36 13.76 -12.96
C GLY A 221 -12.34 14.70 -13.61
N GLY A 222 -11.39 14.15 -14.36
CA GLY A 222 -10.35 14.92 -15.04
C GLY A 222 -9.19 15.41 -14.16
N VAL A 223 -8.23 16.12 -14.78
CA VAL A 223 -7.06 16.69 -14.11
C VAL A 223 -7.25 18.21 -13.93
N ASN A 224 -6.66 18.78 -12.88
CA ASN A 224 -6.66 20.22 -12.61
C ASN A 224 -5.22 20.72 -12.42
N ALA A 225 -5.00 22.02 -12.53
CA ALA A 225 -3.74 22.69 -12.20
C ALA A 225 -3.80 23.23 -10.74
N PRO A 226 -3.18 22.56 -9.74
CA PRO A 226 -3.34 22.92 -8.33
C PRO A 226 -2.91 24.34 -7.99
N GLY A 227 -1.95 24.90 -8.73
CA GLY A 227 -1.42 26.24 -8.52
C GLY A 227 -2.41 27.38 -8.78
N ASN A 228 -3.53 27.12 -9.45
CA ASN A 228 -4.54 28.14 -9.75
C ASN A 228 -5.73 28.12 -8.76
N PHE A 229 -5.71 27.22 -7.77
CA PHE A 229 -6.68 27.17 -6.68
C PHE A 229 -5.98 27.59 -5.39
N ALA A 230 -6.56 28.52 -4.65
CA ALA A 230 -6.04 28.91 -3.35
C ALA A 230 -7.12 28.71 -2.29
N GLY A 231 -6.71 28.14 -1.16
CA GLY A 231 -7.54 28.06 0.03
C GLY A 231 -7.77 29.46 0.60
N LEU A 232 -8.97 29.67 1.14
CA LEU A 232 -9.24 30.80 2.03
C LEU A 232 -8.59 30.62 3.41
#